data_AF-A0A553HK76-F1
#
_entry.id   AF-A0A553HK76-F1
#
_cell.length_a   1.000
_cell.length_b   1.000
_cell.length_c   1.000
_cell.angle_alpha   90.00
_cell.angle_beta   90.00
_cell.angle_gamma   90.00
#
_symmetry.space_group_name_H-M   'P 1'
#
loop_
_entity.id
_entity.type
_entity.pdbx_description
1 polymer ?
#
loop_
_entity_poly.entity_id
_entity_poly.type
_entity_poly.pdbx_seq_one_letter_code
_entity_poly.pdbx_strand_id
1 'polypeptide(L)'
;MSMTLSKRLSSAMIRADGPDNWFIPTDQLKQILSRASVKDEIIILFKEEPPEQLEQLIDRICGKHRNSRPDVCRKVFAVLLMIDQARSIKQFAAHNISDADIPLKPNEEDKSIITALRKRQESTDVWIELDGWSNTNYRNFLKYQWRVDAPFFSKDTIRQDHIPILEDQTILPWIPDDRLKDKNIQSGHSEVRAIRIHPGHHNFDNTYDTPY
;
A
#
# COMPACT_ATOMS: atom_id res chain seq x y z
N MET A 1 14.21 23.35 7.25
CA MET A 1 12.82 23.15 6.75
C MET A 1 12.45 21.69 7.00
N SER A 2 11.44 21.42 7.81
CA SER A 2 10.95 20.04 8.01
C SER A 2 10.28 19.56 6.71
N MET A 3 10.67 18.41 6.18
CA MET A 3 10.00 17.79 5.04
C MET A 3 8.63 17.23 5.49
N THR A 4 7.56 17.58 4.76
CA THR A 4 6.22 17.01 4.99
C THR A 4 6.22 15.50 4.77
N LEU A 5 5.29 14.76 5.40
CA LEU A 5 5.20 13.30 5.23
C LEU A 5 5.01 12.89 3.77
N SER A 6 4.23 13.64 3.01
CA SER A 6 4.04 13.41 1.56
C SER A 6 5.37 13.45 0.78
N LYS A 7 6.26 14.41 1.10
CA LYS A 7 7.60 14.49 0.49
C LYS A 7 8.49 13.32 0.88
N ARG A 8 8.42 12.89 2.15
CA ARG A 8 9.16 11.72 2.65
C ARG A 8 8.70 10.43 1.97
N LEU A 9 7.38 10.23 1.82
CA LEU A 9 6.81 9.09 1.08
C LEU A 9 7.25 9.09 -0.38
N SER A 10 7.16 10.24 -1.06
CA SER A 10 7.59 10.37 -2.46
C SER A 10 9.07 10.07 -2.64
N SER A 11 9.92 10.52 -1.70
CA SER A 11 11.38 10.30 -1.74
C SER A 11 11.78 8.85 -1.41
N ALA A 12 10.90 8.10 -0.75
CA ALA A 12 11.14 6.71 -0.37
C ALA A 12 10.64 5.70 -1.42
N MET A 13 9.97 6.17 -2.47
CA MET A 13 9.60 5.31 -3.60
C MET A 13 10.86 4.79 -4.28
N ILE A 14 10.88 3.49 -4.54
CA ILE A 14 11.92 2.84 -5.33
C ILE A 14 11.33 2.29 -6.61
N ARG A 15 12.15 2.29 -7.66
CA ARG A 15 11.76 1.75 -8.96
C ARG A 15 11.73 0.23 -8.90
N ALA A 16 10.61 -0.35 -9.26
CA ALA A 16 10.47 -1.77 -9.53
C ALA A 16 10.77 -2.07 -11.01
N ASP A 17 10.84 -3.35 -11.34
CA ASP A 17 10.88 -3.79 -12.74
C ASP A 17 9.59 -3.37 -13.47
N GLY A 18 9.73 -2.94 -14.72
CA GLY A 18 8.65 -2.38 -15.54
C GLY A 18 8.59 -0.83 -15.62
N PRO A 19 7.91 -0.28 -16.64
CA PRO A 19 7.81 1.17 -16.84
C PRO A 19 6.81 1.81 -15.85
N ASP A 20 7.18 2.94 -15.25
CA ASP A 20 6.38 3.67 -14.22
C ASP A 20 6.04 2.85 -12.96
N ASN A 21 6.70 1.70 -12.75
CA ASN A 21 6.52 0.89 -11.56
C ASN A 21 7.36 1.45 -10.41
N TRP A 22 6.69 2.09 -9.47
CA TRP A 22 7.28 2.65 -8.25
C TRP A 22 6.49 2.17 -7.05
N PHE A 23 7.19 1.71 -6.01
CA PHE A 23 6.55 1.32 -4.77
C PHE A 23 7.35 1.81 -3.56
N ILE A 24 6.68 1.87 -2.41
CA ILE A 24 7.30 2.19 -1.13
C ILE A 24 7.50 0.87 -0.38
N PRO A 25 8.75 0.52 -0.01
CA PRO A 25 9.01 -0.66 0.78
C PRO A 25 8.26 -0.67 2.12
N THR A 26 7.77 -1.83 2.54
CA THR A 26 6.94 -1.97 3.76
C THR A 26 7.64 -1.45 5.03
N ASP A 27 8.94 -1.69 5.15
CA ASP A 27 9.80 -1.20 6.23
C ASP A 27 9.91 0.34 6.22
N GLN A 28 10.17 0.92 5.05
CA GLN A 28 10.23 2.37 4.85
C GLN A 28 8.88 3.03 5.13
N LEU A 29 7.78 2.45 4.65
CA LEU A 29 6.43 2.95 4.91
C LEU A 29 6.14 3.02 6.42
N LYS A 30 6.49 1.97 7.18
CA LYS A 30 6.32 1.93 8.64
C LYS A 30 7.22 2.93 9.36
N GLN A 31 8.45 3.14 8.87
CA GLN A 31 9.38 4.11 9.44
C GLN A 31 8.91 5.55 9.20
N ILE A 32 8.42 5.84 8.00
CA ILE A 32 7.93 7.18 7.62
C ILE A 32 6.62 7.49 8.33
N LEU A 33 5.69 6.53 8.36
CA LEU A 33 4.41 6.61 9.06
C LEU A 33 4.49 5.89 10.42
N SER A 34 5.50 6.27 11.20
CA SER A 34 5.60 5.91 12.61
C SER A 34 4.49 6.59 13.41
N ARG A 35 4.16 6.05 14.60
CA ARG A 35 3.13 6.65 15.46
C ARG A 35 3.42 8.11 15.80
N ALA A 36 4.68 8.46 16.06
CA ALA A 36 5.08 9.83 16.36
C ALA A 36 4.78 10.77 15.18
N SER A 37 5.26 10.42 13.98
CA SER A 37 5.01 11.22 12.77
C SER A 37 3.53 11.32 12.40
N VAL A 38 2.77 10.23 12.57
CA VAL A 38 1.32 10.25 12.30
C VAL A 38 0.62 11.15 13.31
N LYS A 39 0.99 11.09 14.59
CA LYS A 39 0.42 11.94 15.63
C LYS A 39 0.63 13.42 15.33
N ASP A 40 1.86 13.81 14.99
CA ASP A 40 2.18 15.20 14.64
C ASP A 40 1.34 15.68 13.45
N GLU A 41 1.24 14.87 12.39
CA GLU A 41 0.44 15.20 11.21
C GLU A 41 -1.06 15.29 11.52
N ILE A 42 -1.61 14.35 12.29
CA ILE A 42 -3.04 14.30 12.64
C ILE A 42 -3.43 15.50 13.51
N ILE A 43 -2.60 15.91 14.46
CA ILE A 43 -2.83 17.12 15.27
C ILE A 43 -2.86 18.36 14.38
N ILE A 44 -1.97 18.45 13.39
CA ILE A 44 -1.94 19.59 12.45
C ILE A 44 -3.20 19.59 11.56
N LEU A 45 -3.57 18.43 11.00
CA LEU A 45 -4.71 18.30 10.09
C LEU A 45 -6.05 18.59 10.78
N PHE A 46 -6.17 18.23 12.05
CA PHE A 46 -7.43 18.22 12.79
C PHE A 46 -7.31 18.95 14.14
N LYS A 47 -6.63 20.10 14.17
CA LYS A 47 -6.37 20.91 15.38
C LYS A 47 -7.61 21.31 16.19
N GLU A 48 -8.79 21.31 15.56
CA GLU A 48 -10.07 21.68 16.17
C GLU A 48 -10.74 20.49 16.89
N GLU A 49 -10.25 19.26 16.69
CA GLU A 49 -10.88 18.06 17.23
C GLU A 49 -10.45 17.75 18.67
N PRO A 50 -11.31 17.08 19.46
CA PRO A 50 -10.96 16.63 20.79
C PRO A 50 -9.75 15.66 20.79
N PRO A 51 -8.84 15.76 21.76
CA PRO A 51 -7.67 14.87 21.84
C PRO A 51 -8.00 13.38 21.83
N GLU A 52 -9.14 12.98 22.40
CA GLU A 52 -9.60 11.59 22.40
C GLU A 52 -9.90 11.08 21.00
N GLN A 53 -10.57 11.88 20.16
CA GLN A 53 -10.88 11.51 18.78
C GLN A 53 -9.61 11.44 17.92
N LEU A 54 -8.65 12.34 18.18
CA LEU A 54 -7.34 12.31 17.53
C LEU A 54 -6.58 11.02 17.85
N GLU A 55 -6.54 10.62 19.13
CA GLU A 55 -5.88 9.36 19.53
C GLU A 55 -6.60 8.13 18.95
N GLN A 56 -7.93 8.11 18.89
CA GLN A 56 -8.67 7.03 18.22
C GLN A 56 -8.32 6.93 16.73
N LEU A 57 -8.18 8.07 16.04
CA LEU A 57 -7.78 8.09 14.63
C LEU A 57 -6.31 7.65 14.45
N ILE A 58 -5.40 8.09 15.32
CA ILE A 58 -3.99 7.66 15.32
C ILE A 58 -3.89 6.15 15.56
N ASP A 59 -4.67 5.62 16.49
CA ASP A 59 -4.77 4.19 16.79
C ASP A 59 -5.26 3.39 15.59
N ARG A 60 -6.23 3.93 14.86
CA ARG A 60 -6.74 3.31 13.62
C ARG A 60 -5.71 3.32 12.50
N ILE A 61 -4.95 4.41 12.35
CA ILE A 61 -3.89 4.50 11.32
C ILE A 61 -2.69 3.61 11.68
N CYS A 62 -2.27 3.61 12.94
CA CYS A 62 -1.02 2.95 13.35
C CYS A 62 -1.20 1.51 13.87
N GLY A 63 -2.39 1.16 14.33
CA GLY A 63 -2.70 -0.01 15.15
C GLY A 63 -2.47 0.25 16.66
N LYS A 64 -3.37 -0.27 17.51
CA LYS A 64 -3.25 -0.23 19.00
C LYS A 64 -2.18 -1.20 19.53
N HIS A 65 -2.03 -2.38 18.91
CA HIS A 65 -1.08 -3.42 19.31
C HIS A 65 -0.44 -4.10 18.10
N ARG A 66 0.72 -4.75 18.30
CA ARG A 66 1.45 -5.50 17.26
C ARG A 66 0.62 -6.59 16.55
N ASN A 67 -0.53 -6.98 17.13
CA ASN A 67 -1.41 -8.05 16.65
C ASN A 67 -2.80 -7.57 16.18
N SER A 68 -3.11 -6.27 16.22
CA SER A 68 -4.38 -5.73 15.71
C SER A 68 -4.27 -5.57 14.19
N ARG A 69 -4.65 -6.60 13.42
CA ARG A 69 -4.43 -6.63 11.96
C ARG A 69 -5.62 -6.29 11.04
N PRO A 70 -6.91 -6.45 11.39
CA PRO A 70 -7.95 -6.20 10.39
C PRO A 70 -8.23 -4.71 10.11
N ASP A 71 -7.93 -3.80 11.06
CA ASP A 71 -8.48 -2.43 10.99
C ASP A 71 -7.44 -1.32 10.78
N VAL A 72 -6.17 -1.67 10.55
CA VAL A 72 -5.09 -0.68 10.37
C VAL A 72 -5.22 0.01 9.03
N CYS A 73 -5.10 1.34 9.00
CA CYS A 73 -5.29 2.17 7.80
C CYS A 73 -4.00 2.91 7.37
N ARG A 74 -2.81 2.32 7.59
CA ARG A 74 -1.52 2.97 7.33
C ARG A 74 -1.25 3.18 5.84
N LYS A 75 -1.45 2.15 5.02
CA LYS A 75 -1.34 2.23 3.55
C LYS A 75 -2.39 3.17 2.99
N VAL A 76 -3.64 3.09 3.46
CA VAL A 76 -4.71 4.02 3.06
C VAL A 76 -4.28 5.46 3.33
N PHE A 77 -3.81 5.76 4.54
CA PHE A 77 -3.32 7.10 4.90
C PHE A 77 -2.12 7.54 4.05
N ALA A 78 -1.22 6.62 3.72
CA ALA A 78 -0.09 6.89 2.82
C ALA A 78 -0.56 7.35 1.44
N VAL A 79 -1.55 6.65 0.84
CA VAL A 79 -2.13 7.04 -0.45
C VAL A 79 -2.72 8.45 -0.36
N LEU A 80 -3.52 8.70 0.67
CA LEU A 80 -4.15 10.01 0.90
C LEU A 80 -3.12 11.15 1.03
N LEU A 81 -2.01 10.91 1.73
CA LEU A 81 -0.90 11.89 1.82
C LEU A 81 -0.25 12.15 0.45
N MET A 82 -0.09 11.12 -0.38
CA MET A 82 0.54 11.26 -1.71
C MET A 82 -0.35 11.99 -2.71
N ILE A 83 -1.67 11.96 -2.54
CA ILE A 83 -2.64 12.62 -3.42
C ILE A 83 -3.21 13.93 -2.85
N ASP A 84 -2.62 14.43 -1.75
CA ASP A 84 -3.05 15.64 -1.04
C ASP A 84 -4.51 15.59 -0.53
N GLN A 85 -4.96 14.41 -0.12
CA GLN A 85 -6.31 14.15 0.45
C GLN A 85 -6.23 13.59 1.87
N ALA A 86 -5.20 13.95 2.64
CA ALA A 86 -4.95 13.40 3.98
C ALA A 86 -6.14 13.55 4.94
N ARG A 87 -6.94 14.63 4.79
CA ARG A 87 -8.14 14.88 5.61
C ARG A 87 -9.26 13.85 5.38
N SER A 88 -9.30 13.20 4.22
CA SER A 88 -10.31 12.19 3.91
C SER A 88 -10.15 10.90 4.70
N ILE A 89 -9.07 10.73 5.48
CA ILE A 89 -8.87 9.55 6.32
C ILE A 89 -10.04 9.29 7.28
N LYS A 90 -10.74 10.34 7.73
CA LYS A 90 -11.96 10.20 8.55
C LYS A 90 -13.11 9.53 7.79
N GLN A 91 -13.29 9.85 6.50
CA GLN A 91 -14.31 9.22 5.67
C GLN A 91 -13.97 7.74 5.44
N PHE A 92 -12.72 7.42 5.11
CA PHE A 92 -12.26 6.03 5.01
C PHE A 92 -12.47 5.26 6.32
N ALA A 93 -12.19 5.89 7.46
CA ALA A 93 -12.47 5.31 8.77
C ALA A 93 -13.97 5.10 9.01
N ALA A 94 -14.83 6.05 8.63
CA ALA A 94 -16.28 5.94 8.76
C ALA A 94 -16.87 4.81 7.90
N HIS A 95 -16.34 4.60 6.70
CA HIS A 95 -16.71 3.49 5.81
C HIS A 95 -16.04 2.15 6.16
N ASN A 96 -15.37 2.09 7.31
CA ASN A 96 -14.64 0.91 7.77
C ASN A 96 -13.63 0.35 6.75
N ILE A 97 -12.90 1.22 6.06
CA ILE A 97 -11.88 0.85 5.07
C ILE A 97 -10.53 0.76 5.75
N SER A 98 -9.84 -0.37 5.58
CA SER A 98 -8.50 -0.61 6.11
C SER A 98 -7.49 -0.99 5.01
N ASP A 99 -6.24 -1.20 5.42
CA ASP A 99 -5.16 -1.67 4.55
C ASP A 99 -5.41 -3.08 3.98
N ALA A 100 -6.34 -3.84 4.56
CA ALA A 100 -6.73 -5.16 4.05
C ALA A 100 -7.76 -5.06 2.90
N ASP A 101 -8.42 -3.91 2.76
CA ASP A 101 -9.47 -3.69 1.76
C ASP A 101 -8.93 -3.14 0.44
N ILE A 102 -7.73 -2.54 0.45
CA ILE A 102 -7.06 -2.12 -0.78
C ILE A 102 -6.44 -3.35 -1.48
N PRO A 103 -6.43 -3.41 -2.82
CA PRO A 103 -6.87 -2.37 -3.75
C PRO A 103 -8.41 -2.26 -3.87
N LEU A 104 -8.92 -1.03 -3.79
CA LEU A 104 -10.33 -0.72 -4.06
C LEU A 104 -10.59 -0.68 -5.58
N LYS A 105 -11.84 -0.94 -5.96
CA LYS A 105 -12.30 -0.94 -7.36
C LYS A 105 -13.18 0.27 -7.66
N PRO A 106 -13.07 0.88 -8.85
CA PRO A 106 -13.99 1.93 -9.28
C PRO A 106 -15.38 1.37 -9.61
N ASN A 107 -16.37 2.25 -9.70
CA ASN A 107 -17.63 1.93 -10.37
C ASN A 107 -17.42 1.62 -11.86
N GLU A 108 -18.04 0.52 -12.32
CA GLU A 108 -17.81 -0.04 -13.66
C GLU A 108 -18.69 0.60 -14.74
N GLU A 109 -19.71 1.36 -14.35
CA GLU A 109 -20.76 1.85 -15.25
C GLU A 109 -20.27 2.87 -16.28
N ASP A 110 -19.18 3.61 -16.03
CA ASP A 110 -18.61 4.52 -17.00
C ASP A 110 -17.09 4.68 -16.83
N LYS A 111 -16.31 4.15 -17.78
CA LYS A 111 -14.82 4.25 -17.76
C LYS A 111 -14.34 5.71 -17.75
N SER A 112 -15.21 6.66 -18.13
CA SER A 112 -14.86 8.07 -18.21
C SER A 112 -14.98 8.79 -16.85
N ILE A 113 -15.97 8.45 -16.02
CA ILE A 113 -16.27 9.15 -14.76
C ILE A 113 -16.40 8.14 -13.59
N ILE A 114 -15.42 8.21 -12.69
CA ILE A 114 -15.40 7.52 -11.40
C ILE A 114 -15.98 8.46 -10.34
N THR A 115 -16.99 7.97 -9.63
CA THR A 115 -17.69 8.70 -8.55
C THR A 115 -17.73 7.94 -7.24
N ALA A 116 -17.39 6.65 -7.24
CA ALA A 116 -17.39 5.82 -6.05
C ALA A 116 -16.36 4.69 -6.14
N LEU A 117 -16.07 4.10 -4.98
CA LEU A 117 -15.16 2.96 -4.82
C LEU A 117 -15.89 1.79 -4.15
N ARG A 118 -15.42 0.56 -4.36
CA ARG A 118 -15.90 -0.62 -3.63
C ARG A 118 -14.74 -1.49 -3.16
N LYS A 119 -14.97 -2.25 -2.09
CA LYS A 119 -14.04 -3.28 -1.62
C LYS A 119 -14.01 -4.46 -2.59
N ARG A 120 -12.86 -5.15 -2.66
CA ARG A 120 -12.70 -6.32 -3.55
C ARG A 120 -13.57 -7.51 -3.17
N GLN A 121 -13.75 -7.76 -1.87
CA GLN A 121 -14.40 -8.98 -1.35
C GLN A 121 -15.91 -8.82 -1.11
N GLU A 122 -16.45 -7.61 -1.28
CA GLU A 122 -17.88 -7.39 -1.11
C GLU A 122 -18.62 -7.79 -2.39
N SER A 123 -19.46 -8.82 -2.27
CA SER A 123 -20.39 -9.24 -3.34
C SER A 123 -21.59 -8.31 -3.49
N THR A 124 -21.69 -7.30 -2.64
CA THR A 124 -22.76 -6.31 -2.58
C THR A 124 -22.39 -5.03 -3.32
N ASP A 125 -23.37 -4.34 -3.91
CA ASP A 125 -23.24 -3.02 -4.54
C ASP A 125 -23.05 -1.88 -3.52
N VAL A 126 -22.22 -2.10 -2.49
CA VAL A 126 -21.91 -1.08 -1.49
C VAL A 126 -20.82 -0.19 -2.07
N TRP A 127 -21.26 0.96 -2.57
CA TRP A 127 -20.40 1.99 -3.12
C TRP A 127 -20.03 3.01 -2.03
N ILE A 128 -18.74 3.30 -1.94
CA ILE A 128 -18.15 4.32 -1.08
C ILE A 128 -18.06 5.60 -1.90
N GLU A 129 -18.91 6.55 -1.58
CA GLU A 129 -18.86 7.92 -2.07
C GLU A 129 -18.13 8.79 -1.05
N LEU A 130 -17.11 9.52 -1.51
CA LEU A 130 -16.28 10.37 -0.68
C LEU A 130 -16.66 11.84 -0.90
N ASP A 131 -17.15 12.48 0.16
CA ASP A 131 -17.56 13.88 0.11
C ASP A 131 -16.40 14.78 -0.32
N GLY A 132 -16.67 15.62 -1.33
CA GLY A 132 -15.70 16.57 -1.88
C GLY A 132 -14.67 15.96 -2.82
N TRP A 133 -14.76 14.66 -3.15
CA TRP A 133 -13.85 14.05 -4.11
C TRP A 133 -14.23 14.34 -5.56
N SER A 134 -13.26 14.86 -6.30
CA SER A 134 -13.35 14.95 -7.75
C SER A 134 -13.05 13.60 -8.42
N ASN A 135 -13.43 13.46 -9.68
CA ASN A 135 -12.98 12.35 -10.52
C ASN A 135 -11.45 12.16 -10.51
N THR A 136 -10.70 13.26 -10.45
CA THR A 136 -9.23 13.24 -10.40
C THR A 136 -8.73 12.64 -9.08
N ASN A 137 -9.39 12.92 -7.96
CA ASN A 137 -9.04 12.33 -6.66
C ASN A 137 -9.22 10.82 -6.68
N TYR A 138 -10.34 10.34 -7.22
CA TYR A 138 -10.59 8.90 -7.38
C TYR A 138 -9.53 8.25 -8.28
N ARG A 139 -9.25 8.82 -9.45
CA ARG A 139 -8.21 8.31 -10.36
C ARG A 139 -6.83 8.27 -9.71
N ASN A 140 -6.46 9.32 -8.98
CA ASN A 140 -5.20 9.37 -8.27
C ASN A 140 -5.13 8.32 -7.15
N PHE A 141 -6.18 8.16 -6.35
CA PHE A 141 -6.22 7.11 -5.32
C PHE A 141 -6.05 5.72 -5.94
N LEU A 142 -6.82 5.42 -6.99
CA LEU A 142 -6.77 4.14 -7.70
C LEU A 142 -5.41 3.84 -8.32
N LYS A 143 -4.69 4.87 -8.77
CA LYS A 143 -3.31 4.74 -9.27
C LYS A 143 -2.31 4.54 -8.13
N TYR A 144 -2.40 5.35 -7.07
CA TYR A 144 -1.38 5.41 -6.01
C TYR A 144 -1.48 4.28 -4.98
N GLN A 145 -2.65 3.63 -4.83
CA GLN A 145 -2.79 2.46 -3.94
C GLN A 145 -1.80 1.33 -4.26
N TRP A 146 -1.51 1.12 -5.55
CA TRP A 146 -0.55 0.11 -6.00
C TRP A 146 0.89 0.39 -5.56
N ARG A 147 1.21 1.66 -5.24
CA ARG A 147 2.56 2.05 -4.77
C ARG A 147 2.82 1.64 -3.32
N VAL A 148 1.79 1.30 -2.54
CA VAL A 148 1.92 0.91 -1.13
C VAL A 148 1.46 -0.52 -0.87
N ASP A 149 0.98 -1.21 -1.90
CA ASP A 149 0.42 -2.55 -1.82
C ASP A 149 1.27 -3.61 -2.56
N ALA A 150 2.57 -3.37 -2.69
CA ALA A 150 3.49 -4.38 -3.21
C ALA A 150 3.47 -5.63 -2.30
N PRO A 151 3.37 -6.85 -2.86
CA PRO A 151 3.22 -8.08 -2.09
C PRO A 151 4.41 -8.37 -1.19
N PHE A 152 4.17 -9.11 -0.09
CA PHE A 152 5.21 -9.65 0.77
C PHE A 152 5.31 -11.17 0.58
N PHE A 153 6.48 -11.66 0.23
CA PHE A 153 6.71 -13.08 -0.04
C PHE A 153 7.28 -13.76 1.21
N SER A 154 6.49 -14.66 1.81
CA SER A 154 6.94 -15.45 2.95
C SER A 154 7.11 -16.92 2.59
N LYS A 155 8.05 -17.62 3.26
CA LYS A 155 8.22 -19.08 3.09
C LYS A 155 6.92 -19.84 3.38
N ASP A 156 6.15 -19.40 4.37
CA ASP A 156 4.89 -20.03 4.76
C ASP A 156 3.81 -19.88 3.68
N THR A 157 3.78 -18.73 3.00
CA THR A 157 2.86 -18.47 1.88
C THR A 157 3.18 -19.33 0.66
N ILE A 158 4.47 -19.58 0.39
CA ILE A 158 4.91 -20.36 -0.79
C ILE A 158 4.73 -21.87 -0.58
N ARG A 159 4.79 -22.35 0.66
CA ARG A 159 4.64 -23.78 1.01
C ARG A 159 3.22 -24.33 0.83
N GLN A 160 2.20 -23.49 0.67
CA GLN A 160 0.80 -23.92 0.60
C GLN A 160 0.30 -24.26 -0.81
N ASP A 161 1.15 -24.56 -1.79
CA ASP A 161 0.78 -24.84 -3.20
C ASP A 161 -0.09 -23.75 -3.88
N HIS A 162 -0.25 -22.59 -3.24
CA HIS A 162 -1.04 -21.48 -3.72
C HIS A 162 -0.10 -20.40 -4.25
N ILE A 163 0.10 -20.39 -5.57
CA ILE A 163 0.63 -19.21 -6.24
C ILE A 163 -0.44 -18.13 -6.11
N PRO A 164 -0.16 -16.99 -5.44
CA PRO A 164 -1.15 -15.94 -5.32
C PRO A 164 -1.53 -15.43 -6.71
N ILE A 165 -2.82 -15.36 -7.00
CA ILE A 165 -3.31 -14.70 -8.21
C ILE A 165 -3.11 -13.20 -8.01
N LEU A 166 -2.19 -12.64 -8.79
CA LEU A 166 -1.83 -11.22 -8.77
C LEU A 166 -2.62 -10.50 -9.84
N GLU A 167 -3.16 -9.32 -9.52
CA GLU A 167 -3.82 -8.47 -10.49
C GLU A 167 -2.80 -7.79 -11.41
N ASP A 168 -3.20 -7.45 -12.63
CA ASP A 168 -2.31 -6.87 -13.66
C ASP A 168 -1.61 -5.59 -13.20
N GLN A 169 -2.25 -4.81 -12.33
CA GLN A 169 -1.67 -3.57 -11.78
C GLN A 169 -0.76 -3.78 -10.58
N THR A 170 -0.62 -5.03 -10.09
CA THR A 170 0.23 -5.35 -8.95
C THR A 170 1.67 -4.97 -9.26
N ILE A 171 2.21 -4.01 -8.49
CA ILE A 171 3.63 -3.67 -8.58
C ILE A 171 4.41 -4.70 -7.78
N LEU A 172 5.15 -5.54 -8.48
CA LEU A 172 5.99 -6.54 -7.84
C LEU A 172 7.25 -5.87 -7.28
N PRO A 173 7.69 -6.23 -6.06
CA PRO A 173 8.86 -5.65 -5.41
C PRO A 173 10.17 -6.19 -6.01
N TRP A 174 10.22 -6.36 -7.32
CA TRP A 174 11.38 -6.77 -8.09
C TRP A 174 12.25 -5.55 -8.32
N ILE A 175 13.48 -5.59 -7.82
CA ILE A 175 14.41 -4.48 -7.93
C ILE A 175 15.56 -4.86 -8.87
N PRO A 176 16.10 -3.89 -9.64
CA PRO A 176 17.26 -4.13 -10.47
C PRO A 176 18.42 -4.74 -9.66
N ASP A 177 19.05 -5.74 -10.24
CA ASP A 177 20.30 -6.32 -9.76
C ASP A 177 21.21 -6.57 -10.97
N ASP A 178 22.24 -5.75 -11.11
CA ASP A 178 23.18 -5.82 -12.22
C ASP A 178 23.89 -7.19 -12.28
N ARG A 179 23.99 -7.90 -11.15
CA ARG A 179 24.60 -9.24 -11.06
C ARG A 179 23.74 -10.34 -11.70
N LEU A 180 22.47 -10.05 -11.99
CA LEU A 180 21.52 -11.00 -12.53
C LEU A 180 21.30 -10.84 -14.04
N LYS A 181 21.83 -9.77 -14.65
CA LYS A 181 21.65 -9.48 -16.08
C LYS A 181 22.13 -10.60 -17.00
N ASP A 182 23.25 -11.24 -16.65
CA ASP A 182 23.84 -12.32 -17.45
C ASP A 182 23.19 -13.69 -17.18
N LYS A 183 22.20 -13.77 -16.28
CA LYS A 183 21.50 -15.01 -15.91
C LYS A 183 20.17 -15.20 -16.65
N ASN A 184 19.86 -14.33 -17.59
CA ASN A 184 18.66 -14.47 -18.40
C ASN A 184 18.87 -15.60 -19.42
N ILE A 185 18.02 -16.61 -19.36
CA ILE A 185 18.03 -17.75 -20.29
C ILE A 185 16.86 -17.56 -21.25
N GLN A 186 17.16 -17.39 -22.52
CA GLN A 186 16.16 -17.39 -23.59
C GLN A 186 16.24 -18.72 -24.33
N SER A 187 15.12 -19.46 -24.40
CA SER A 187 15.03 -20.71 -25.14
C SER A 187 13.69 -20.78 -25.86
N GLY A 188 13.72 -20.93 -27.19
CA GLY A 188 12.53 -20.92 -28.03
C GLY A 188 11.69 -19.65 -27.86
N HIS A 189 10.46 -19.81 -27.34
CA HIS A 189 9.50 -18.72 -27.07
C HIS A 189 9.44 -18.33 -25.58
N SER A 190 10.33 -18.86 -24.75
CA SER A 190 10.33 -18.64 -23.31
C SER A 190 11.56 -17.86 -22.88
N GLU A 191 11.35 -16.93 -21.95
CA GLU A 191 12.40 -16.18 -21.31
C GLU A 191 12.33 -16.41 -19.80
N VAL A 192 13.43 -16.90 -19.23
CA VAL A 192 13.60 -17.04 -17.79
C VAL A 192 14.57 -15.96 -17.33
N ARG A 193 14.12 -15.11 -16.41
CA ARG A 193 14.94 -14.02 -15.85
C ARG A 193 15.19 -14.25 -14.38
N ALA A 194 16.41 -13.98 -13.93
CA ALA A 194 16.71 -13.93 -12.51
C ALA A 194 16.30 -12.57 -11.95
N ILE A 195 15.50 -12.56 -10.89
CA ILE A 195 15.02 -11.34 -10.23
C ILE A 195 15.58 -11.24 -8.80
N ARG A 196 15.75 -10.02 -8.32
CA ARG A 196 15.97 -9.74 -6.90
C ARG A 196 14.69 -9.16 -6.31
N ILE A 197 14.18 -9.78 -5.25
CA ILE A 197 13.05 -9.24 -4.49
C ILE A 197 13.61 -8.25 -3.45
N HIS A 198 12.93 -7.13 -3.24
CA HIS A 198 13.35 -6.15 -2.23
C HIS A 198 13.36 -6.78 -0.83
N PRO A 199 14.41 -6.59 0.00
CA PRO A 199 14.52 -7.20 1.32
C PRO A 199 13.36 -6.91 2.27
N GLY A 200 12.78 -5.71 2.20
CA GLY A 200 11.57 -5.35 2.96
C GLY A 200 10.29 -6.08 2.55
N HIS A 201 10.34 -6.92 1.52
CA HIS A 201 9.20 -7.65 0.94
C HIS A 201 9.39 -9.16 0.93
N HIS A 202 10.36 -9.71 1.66
CA HIS A 202 10.45 -11.14 1.92
C HIS A 202 11.04 -11.47 3.29
N ASN A 203 10.85 -12.70 3.75
CA ASN A 203 11.50 -13.22 4.97
C ASN A 203 12.35 -14.47 4.72
N PHE A 204 12.85 -14.63 3.49
CA PHE A 204 13.60 -15.83 3.09
C PHE A 204 14.88 -16.09 3.89
N ASP A 205 15.51 -15.04 4.42
CA ASP A 205 16.76 -15.11 5.17
C ASP A 205 16.58 -15.49 6.65
N ASN A 206 15.35 -15.73 7.11
CA ASN A 206 15.11 -16.26 8.44
C ASN A 206 15.49 -17.76 8.46
N THR A 207 16.78 -18.02 8.60
CA THR A 207 17.36 -19.36 8.81
C THR A 207 17.36 -19.67 10.31
N TYR A 208 16.26 -20.23 10.81
CA TYR A 208 16.29 -21.19 11.91
C TYR A 208 16.01 -22.61 11.39
N ASP A 209 16.52 -22.93 10.20
CA ASP A 209 16.65 -24.31 9.75
C ASP A 209 18.14 -24.66 9.83
N THR A 210 18.61 -24.95 11.05
CA THR A 210 19.78 -25.82 11.23
C THR A 210 19.34 -27.24 10.90
N PRO A 211 19.90 -27.90 9.88
CA PRO A 211 19.75 -29.33 9.69
C PRO A 211 20.82 -30.03 10.54
N TYR A 212 20.42 -30.56 11.70
CA TYR A 212 21.03 -31.74 12.32
C TYR A 212 19.91 -32.59 12.91
#